data_AF-A0A2U8GL80-F1
#
_entry.id   AF-A0A2U8GL80-F1
#
_cell.length_a   1.000
_cell.length_b   1.000
_cell.length_c   1.000
_cell.angle_alpha   90.00
_cell.angle_beta   90.00
_cell.angle_gamma   90.00
#
_symmetry.space_group_name_H-M   'P 1'
#
loop_
_entity.id
_entity.type
_entity.pdbx_description
1 polymer ?
#
loop_
_entity_poly.entity_id
_entity_poly.type
_entity_poly.pdbx_seq_one_letter_code
_entity_poly.pdbx_strand_id
1 'polypeptide(L)'
;MTDITQIRPARMVSVREVFGIDSDLEVPAFDERDDHVPEIDGAYRFNPDVTLAILAGFNRDRRVMVQGLHGTGKSTHIEQVAARLNWPCVRVNLDGHISRLDLVGKDTIVVRDGLQVTEFQEGIVPWALQRPVAMIFDEYDAGRPDVMFVIQRILERDGKFTLLDQNRVIRPHPYFRLFATSNTVGLGNLSGMYHGTQVLNHAQIDRWNIVATLNYLPHEEEVAIVLARVPSKNYDKGRKLIAQMVQVADLTRKGFAAGDLSTLMSPRTVITWAENCEIFRNPALAFRLSFLNKCDEAERPIVAEYYQRCFGEELDESWMREAQS
;
A
#
# COMPACT_ATOMS: atom_id res chain seq x y z
N MET A 1 -24.56 13.55 -17.35
CA MET A 1 -23.35 13.21 -16.59
C MET A 1 -22.23 14.08 -17.15
N THR A 2 -21.63 14.91 -16.32
CA THR A 2 -20.49 15.75 -16.69
C THR A 2 -19.35 14.81 -17.12
N ASP A 3 -18.74 15.06 -18.26
CA ASP A 3 -17.59 14.26 -18.71
C ASP A 3 -16.47 14.41 -17.67
N ILE A 4 -16.09 13.31 -17.02
CA ILE A 4 -15.08 13.28 -15.96
C ILE A 4 -13.76 13.91 -16.41
N THR A 5 -13.49 13.92 -17.72
CA THR A 5 -12.29 14.53 -18.32
C THR A 5 -12.23 16.05 -18.18
N GLN A 6 -13.33 16.72 -17.83
CA GLN A 6 -13.38 18.19 -17.71
C GLN A 6 -13.38 18.69 -16.26
N ILE A 7 -13.50 17.80 -15.29
CA ILE A 7 -13.58 18.16 -13.87
C ILE A 7 -12.22 18.67 -13.39
N ARG A 8 -12.23 19.71 -12.56
CA ARG A 8 -11.05 20.32 -11.97
C ARG A 8 -11.23 20.46 -10.46
N PRO A 9 -10.16 20.39 -9.65
CA PRO A 9 -10.23 20.74 -8.25
C PRO A 9 -10.77 22.17 -8.09
N ALA A 10 -11.77 22.33 -7.23
CA ALA A 10 -12.50 23.59 -7.07
C ALA A 10 -12.18 24.29 -5.74
N ARG A 11 -11.52 23.59 -4.80
CA ARG A 11 -11.14 24.12 -3.49
C ARG A 11 -9.70 23.77 -3.12
N MET A 12 -9.14 24.56 -2.22
CA MET A 12 -7.90 24.27 -1.52
C MET A 12 -8.25 23.78 -0.11
N VAL A 13 -7.55 22.75 0.37
CA VAL A 13 -7.73 22.23 1.73
C VAL A 13 -6.46 22.41 2.55
N SER A 14 -6.63 22.84 3.80
CA SER A 14 -5.56 22.94 4.78
C SER A 14 -5.09 21.55 5.19
N VAL A 15 -3.78 21.29 5.06
CA VAL A 15 -3.19 20.01 5.47
C VAL A 15 -3.33 19.77 6.97
N ARG A 16 -3.19 20.84 7.75
CA ARG A 16 -3.37 20.83 9.20
C ARG A 16 -4.76 20.37 9.61
N GLU A 17 -5.80 20.89 8.97
CA GLU A 17 -7.18 20.58 9.32
C GLU A 17 -7.61 19.18 8.83
N VAL A 18 -7.23 18.81 7.61
CA VAL A 18 -7.71 17.57 6.98
C VAL A 18 -6.93 16.34 7.43
N PHE A 19 -5.61 16.47 7.61
CA PHE A 19 -4.71 15.35 7.92
C PHE A 19 -4.17 15.39 9.34
N GLY A 20 -4.37 16.48 10.10
CA GLY A 20 -3.85 16.63 11.45
C GLY A 20 -2.33 16.80 11.51
N ILE A 21 -1.70 17.25 10.41
CA ILE A 21 -0.25 17.41 10.30
C ILE A 21 0.10 18.89 10.43
N ASP A 22 1.04 19.23 11.31
CA ASP A 22 1.52 20.60 11.50
C ASP A 22 2.25 21.11 10.24
N SER A 23 1.48 21.67 9.31
CA SER A 23 1.95 22.21 8.04
C SER A 23 1.00 23.28 7.53
N ASP A 24 1.56 24.36 7.01
CA ASP A 24 0.80 25.45 6.37
C ASP A 24 0.56 25.17 4.87
N LEU A 25 0.85 23.95 4.40
CA LEU A 25 0.57 23.54 3.03
C LEU A 25 -0.95 23.52 2.79
N GLU A 26 -1.36 24.09 1.66
CA GLU A 26 -2.70 23.88 1.11
C GLU A 26 -2.60 23.03 -0.17
N VAL A 27 -3.58 22.14 -0.35
CA VAL A 27 -3.61 21.18 -1.46
C VAL A 27 -4.95 21.24 -2.18
N PRO A 28 -4.97 21.18 -3.53
CA PRO A 28 -6.22 21.14 -4.28
C PRO A 28 -7.04 19.88 -3.96
N ALA A 29 -8.36 20.04 -3.86
CA ALA A 29 -9.33 18.96 -3.69
C ALA A 29 -10.54 19.17 -4.60
N PHE A 30 -11.19 18.06 -4.96
CA PHE A 30 -12.45 18.08 -5.69
C PHE A 30 -13.63 18.29 -4.74
N ASP A 31 -14.72 18.86 -5.24
CA ASP A 31 -15.95 19.07 -4.46
C ASP A 31 -16.79 17.79 -4.44
N GLU A 32 -16.95 17.18 -5.62
CA GLU A 32 -17.76 15.98 -5.81
C GLU A 32 -16.91 14.71 -5.70
N ARG A 33 -17.54 13.64 -5.21
CA ARG A 33 -16.98 12.29 -5.22
C ARG A 33 -17.63 11.50 -6.34
N ASP A 34 -16.84 10.68 -7.04
CA ASP A 34 -17.34 9.67 -7.98
C ASP A 34 -16.90 8.27 -7.54
N ASP A 35 -17.34 7.24 -8.27
CA ASP A 35 -17.11 5.83 -7.95
C ASP A 35 -15.62 5.41 -7.88
N HIS A 36 -14.71 6.21 -8.44
CA HIS A 36 -13.26 5.99 -8.37
C HIS A 36 -12.63 6.68 -7.17
N VAL A 37 -13.34 7.54 -6.42
CA VAL A 37 -12.81 8.15 -5.19
C VAL A 37 -12.83 7.08 -4.09
N PRO A 38 -11.68 6.74 -3.47
CA PRO A 38 -11.65 5.73 -2.43
C PRO A 38 -12.53 6.11 -1.24
N GLU A 39 -12.97 5.10 -0.49
CA GLU A 39 -13.74 5.34 0.73
C GLU A 39 -12.89 5.94 1.85
N ILE A 40 -13.51 6.85 2.59
CA ILE A 40 -12.85 7.47 3.73
C ILE A 40 -12.88 6.49 4.90
N ASP A 41 -11.69 6.13 5.36
CA ASP A 41 -11.51 5.45 6.64
C ASP A 41 -11.30 6.50 7.74
N GLY A 42 -12.30 6.64 8.60
CA GLY A 42 -12.25 7.55 9.75
C GLY A 42 -11.25 7.12 10.84
N ALA A 43 -10.88 5.83 10.87
CA ALA A 43 -9.90 5.28 11.81
C ALA A 43 -8.46 5.39 11.30
N TYR A 44 -8.26 5.82 10.05
CA TYR A 44 -6.93 5.88 9.45
C TYR A 44 -6.04 6.91 10.16
N ARG A 45 -4.78 6.54 10.38
CA ARG A 45 -3.76 7.41 10.98
C ARG A 45 -2.68 7.69 9.95
N PHE A 46 -2.48 8.97 9.69
CA PHE A 46 -1.50 9.44 8.70
C PHE A 46 -0.12 9.58 9.34
N ASN A 47 0.86 8.84 8.82
CA ASN A 47 2.27 9.16 9.01
C ASN A 47 2.59 10.54 8.39
N PRO A 48 3.09 11.52 9.15
CA PRO A 48 3.27 12.89 8.66
C PRO A 48 4.17 13.00 7.41
N ASP A 49 5.37 12.43 7.46
CA ASP A 49 6.38 12.57 6.40
C ASP A 49 5.92 11.94 5.09
N VAL A 50 5.36 10.72 5.16
CA VAL A 50 4.84 10.01 3.99
C VAL A 50 3.63 10.74 3.40
N THR A 51 2.78 11.31 4.26
CA THR A 51 1.62 12.10 3.81
C THR A 51 2.06 13.36 3.10
N LEU A 52 3.02 14.11 3.63
CA LEU A 52 3.57 15.30 2.97
C LEU A 52 4.20 14.97 1.61
N ALA A 53 4.90 13.83 1.49
CA ALA A 53 5.42 13.34 0.22
C ALA A 53 4.29 13.08 -0.80
N ILE A 54 3.23 12.37 -0.40
CA ILE A 54 2.08 12.08 -1.26
C ILE A 54 1.33 13.36 -1.66
N LEU A 55 1.16 14.30 -0.72
CA LEU A 55 0.54 15.60 -0.95
C LEU A 55 1.35 16.47 -1.92
N ALA A 56 2.69 16.38 -1.92
CA ALA A 56 3.51 17.01 -2.94
C ALA A 56 3.23 16.43 -4.34
N GLY A 57 2.90 15.14 -4.42
CA GLY A 57 2.36 14.50 -5.62
C GLY A 57 1.06 15.17 -6.07
N PHE A 58 0.02 15.16 -5.24
CA PHE A 58 -1.28 15.76 -5.57
C PHE A 58 -1.21 17.26 -5.89
N ASN A 59 -0.39 18.01 -5.18
CA ASN A 59 -0.29 19.46 -5.36
C ASN A 59 0.53 19.85 -6.60
N ARG A 60 1.66 19.17 -6.86
CA ARG A 60 2.67 19.62 -7.83
C ARG A 60 3.05 18.58 -8.90
N ASP A 61 2.20 17.56 -9.08
CA ASP A 61 2.44 16.43 -10.00
C ASP A 61 3.82 15.79 -9.81
N ARG A 62 4.29 15.72 -8.56
CA ARG A 62 5.52 14.99 -8.24
C ARG A 62 5.22 13.49 -8.37
N ARG A 63 6.08 12.76 -9.07
CA ARG A 63 6.05 11.29 -9.12
C ARG A 63 6.53 10.76 -7.78
N VAL A 64 5.64 10.12 -7.02
CA VAL A 64 5.93 9.66 -5.65
C VAL A 64 5.92 8.15 -5.57
N MET A 65 7.01 7.56 -5.10
CA MET A 65 7.08 6.16 -4.72
C MET A 65 7.04 6.02 -3.20
N VAL A 66 6.20 5.14 -2.69
CA VAL A 66 6.17 4.75 -1.27
C VAL A 66 6.75 3.35 -1.14
N GLN A 67 7.92 3.23 -0.54
CA GLN A 67 8.56 1.95 -0.27
C GLN A 67 8.43 1.57 1.21
N GLY A 68 8.58 0.29 1.54
CA GLY A 68 8.56 -0.18 2.91
C GLY A 68 8.15 -1.64 2.99
N LEU A 69 8.19 -2.21 4.20
CA LEU A 69 7.88 -3.61 4.42
C LEU A 69 6.42 -3.94 4.06
N HIS A 70 6.14 -5.23 3.86
CA HIS A 70 4.79 -5.68 3.55
C HIS A 70 3.83 -5.41 4.72
N GLY A 71 2.56 -5.17 4.41
CA GLY A 71 1.53 -4.99 5.44
C GLY A 71 1.60 -3.68 6.24
N THR A 72 2.45 -2.72 5.87
CA THR A 72 2.48 -1.37 6.50
C THR A 72 1.41 -0.42 5.96
N GLY A 73 0.65 -0.81 4.95
CA GLY A 73 -0.48 -0.03 4.42
C GLY A 73 -0.13 1.03 3.36
N LYS A 74 0.98 0.85 2.63
CA LYS A 74 1.48 1.80 1.61
C LYS A 74 0.41 2.27 0.60
N SER A 75 -0.24 1.33 -0.09
CA SER A 75 -1.25 1.64 -1.12
C SER A 75 -2.47 2.32 -0.48
N THR A 76 -2.92 1.79 0.66
CA THR A 76 -4.00 2.37 1.46
C THR A 76 -3.67 3.79 1.93
N HIS A 77 -2.41 4.11 2.22
CA HIS A 77 -2.01 5.47 2.60
C HIS A 77 -2.28 6.47 1.48
N ILE A 78 -1.92 6.11 0.25
CA ILE A 78 -2.15 6.94 -0.94
C ILE A 78 -3.65 7.05 -1.21
N GLU A 79 -4.39 5.94 -1.12
CA GLU A 79 -5.85 5.91 -1.27
C GLU A 79 -6.56 6.80 -0.23
N GLN A 80 -6.11 6.79 1.03
CA GLN A 80 -6.70 7.61 2.08
C GLN A 80 -6.35 9.09 1.92
N VAL A 81 -5.18 9.43 1.38
CA VAL A 81 -4.90 10.82 0.98
C VAL A 81 -5.84 11.23 -0.16
N ALA A 82 -5.99 10.40 -1.20
CA ALA A 82 -6.88 10.66 -2.31
C ALA A 82 -8.35 10.83 -1.84
N ALA A 83 -8.82 9.97 -0.95
CA ALA A 83 -10.16 10.02 -0.37
C ALA A 83 -10.44 11.34 0.33
N ARG A 84 -9.48 11.88 1.10
CA ARG A 84 -9.63 13.18 1.79
C ARG A 84 -9.60 14.38 0.85
N LEU A 85 -8.99 14.23 -0.32
CA LEU A 85 -8.96 15.23 -1.39
C LEU A 85 -10.12 15.08 -2.39
N ASN A 86 -11.00 14.09 -2.20
CA ASN A 86 -11.99 13.64 -3.19
C ASN A 86 -11.38 13.36 -4.57
N TRP A 87 -10.11 12.93 -4.61
CA TRP A 87 -9.40 12.72 -5.87
C TRP A 87 -9.69 11.30 -6.39
N PRO A 88 -10.21 11.16 -7.62
CA PRO A 88 -10.42 9.84 -8.23
C PRO A 88 -9.12 9.04 -8.24
N CYS A 89 -9.13 7.78 -7.82
CA CYS A 89 -7.93 6.99 -7.63
C CYS A 89 -8.09 5.59 -8.20
N VAL A 90 -7.15 5.17 -9.05
CA VAL A 90 -7.14 3.84 -9.66
C VAL A 90 -5.85 3.14 -9.32
N ARG A 91 -5.96 1.92 -8.80
CA ARG A 91 -4.83 1.06 -8.43
C ARG A 91 -4.68 -0.08 -9.42
N VAL A 92 -3.45 -0.28 -9.90
CA VAL A 92 -3.07 -1.38 -10.78
C VAL A 92 -1.98 -2.19 -10.08
N ASN A 93 -2.26 -3.46 -9.78
CA ASN A 93 -1.28 -4.35 -9.16
C ASN A 93 -0.36 -4.95 -10.23
N LEU A 94 0.96 -4.88 -10.04
CA LEU A 94 1.94 -5.40 -11.00
C LEU A 94 2.36 -6.87 -10.72
N ASP A 95 1.49 -7.66 -10.09
CA ASP A 95 1.69 -9.03 -9.58
C ASP A 95 1.97 -10.14 -10.64
N GLY A 96 2.60 -9.79 -11.76
CA GLY A 96 3.02 -10.70 -12.83
C GLY A 96 1.93 -11.07 -13.84
N HIS A 97 0.65 -10.89 -13.49
CA HIS A 97 -0.48 -11.16 -14.39
C HIS A 97 -0.76 -10.01 -15.36
N ILE A 98 -0.46 -8.77 -14.97
CA ILE A 98 -0.63 -7.60 -15.84
C ILE A 98 0.35 -7.68 -17.02
N SER A 99 -0.20 -7.59 -18.23
CA SER A 99 0.56 -7.55 -19.47
C SER A 99 0.74 -6.12 -19.97
N ARG A 100 1.68 -5.96 -20.91
CA ARG A 100 1.81 -4.71 -21.67
C ARG A 100 0.49 -4.29 -22.35
N LEU A 101 -0.30 -5.24 -22.83
CA LEU A 101 -1.57 -4.96 -23.52
C LEU A 101 -2.63 -4.42 -22.56
N ASP A 102 -2.62 -4.85 -21.29
CA ASP A 102 -3.56 -4.33 -20.29
C ASP A 102 -3.24 -2.86 -19.92
N LEU A 103 -1.95 -2.50 -19.95
CA LEU A 103 -1.51 -1.13 -19.73
C LEU A 103 -1.74 -0.23 -20.94
N VAL A 104 -1.32 -0.65 -22.12
CA VAL A 104 -1.31 0.19 -23.33
C VAL A 104 -2.62 0.10 -24.11
N GLY A 105 -3.21 -1.08 -24.19
CA GLY A 105 -4.36 -1.38 -25.02
C GLY A 105 -4.05 -2.42 -26.09
N LYS A 106 -5.10 -2.87 -26.78
CA LYS A 106 -5.04 -3.87 -27.84
C LYS A 106 -6.17 -3.67 -28.83
N ASP A 107 -5.96 -4.12 -30.06
CA ASP A 107 -7.03 -4.21 -31.05
C ASP A 107 -7.97 -5.36 -30.71
N THR A 108 -9.27 -5.08 -30.70
CA THR A 108 -10.32 -6.06 -30.42
C THR A 108 -11.35 -6.06 -31.54
N ILE A 109 -11.89 -7.23 -31.85
CA ILE A 109 -12.99 -7.34 -32.81
C ILE A 109 -14.29 -7.13 -32.02
N VAL A 110 -15.01 -6.07 -32.37
CA VAL A 110 -16.34 -5.77 -31.82
C VAL A 110 -17.37 -5.86 -32.94
N VAL A 111 -18.60 -6.24 -32.59
CA VAL A 111 -19.71 -6.26 -33.55
C VAL A 111 -20.46 -4.94 -33.43
N ARG A 112 -20.41 -4.12 -34.48
CA ARG A 112 -21.18 -2.87 -34.58
C ARG A 112 -22.10 -3.01 -35.79
N ASP A 113 -23.40 -2.83 -35.57
CA ASP A 113 -24.44 -2.93 -36.61
C ASP A 113 -24.38 -4.27 -37.41
N GLY A 114 -24.04 -5.36 -36.72
CA GLY A 114 -23.94 -6.70 -37.33
C GLY A 114 -22.65 -6.97 -38.13
N LEU A 115 -21.73 -6.00 -38.21
CA LEU A 115 -20.44 -6.15 -38.87
C LEU A 115 -19.31 -6.32 -37.86
N GLN A 116 -18.35 -7.19 -38.16
CA GLN A 116 -17.12 -7.32 -37.39
C GLN A 116 -16.19 -6.15 -37.74
N VAL A 117 -15.93 -5.29 -36.76
CA VAL A 117 -15.04 -4.14 -36.90
C VAL A 117 -13.92 -4.27 -35.87
N THR A 118 -12.69 -4.00 -36.30
CA THR A 118 -11.55 -3.92 -35.39
C THR A 118 -11.54 -2.53 -34.75
N GLU A 119 -11.70 -2.49 -33.43
CA GLU A 119 -11.59 -1.26 -32.63
C GLU A 119 -10.47 -1.42 -31.60
N PHE A 120 -9.64 -0.38 -31.45
CA PHE A 120 -8.62 -0.34 -30.42
C PHE A 120 -9.26 -0.07 -29.06
N GLN A 121 -9.08 -1.01 -28.14
CA GLN A 121 -9.48 -0.84 -26.76
C GLN A 121 -8.30 -0.25 -25.98
N GLU A 122 -8.46 0.99 -25.48
CA GLU A 122 -7.45 1.65 -24.65
C GLU A 122 -7.19 0.84 -23.37
N GLY A 123 -5.91 0.63 -23.06
CA GLY A 123 -5.49 0.09 -21.77
C GLY A 123 -5.59 1.12 -20.66
N ILE A 124 -5.26 0.72 -19.43
CA ILE A 124 -5.48 1.56 -18.26
C ILE A 124 -4.61 2.83 -18.25
N VAL A 125 -3.42 2.79 -18.86
CA VAL A 125 -2.51 3.96 -18.91
C VAL A 125 -3.06 5.07 -19.81
N PRO A 126 -3.35 4.85 -21.11
CA PRO A 126 -4.00 5.87 -21.94
C PRO A 126 -5.29 6.40 -21.34
N TRP A 127 -6.10 5.51 -20.76
CA TRP A 127 -7.36 5.90 -20.12
C TRP A 127 -7.11 6.87 -18.95
N ALA A 128 -6.19 6.56 -18.05
CA ALA A 128 -5.92 7.38 -16.88
C ALA A 128 -5.21 8.69 -17.22
N LEU A 129 -4.26 8.67 -18.15
CA LEU A 129 -3.52 9.85 -18.57
C LEU A 129 -4.42 10.98 -19.08
N GLN A 130 -5.60 10.66 -19.59
CA GLN A 130 -6.53 11.64 -20.15
C GLN A 130 -7.54 12.16 -19.12
N ARG A 131 -7.44 11.75 -17.84
CA ARG A 131 -8.43 12.03 -16.80
C ARG A 131 -7.80 12.67 -15.56
N PRO A 132 -8.57 13.44 -14.77
CA PRO A 132 -8.13 13.99 -13.48
C PRO A 132 -8.07 12.92 -12.38
N VAL A 133 -7.26 11.88 -12.59
CA VAL A 133 -7.20 10.70 -11.71
C VAL A 133 -5.78 10.51 -11.16
N ALA A 134 -5.69 9.98 -9.95
CA ALA A 134 -4.46 9.44 -9.40
C ALA A 134 -4.33 7.96 -9.79
N MET A 135 -3.22 7.59 -10.41
CA MET A 135 -2.87 6.21 -10.72
C MET A 135 -1.84 5.71 -9.72
N ILE A 136 -2.08 4.54 -9.13
CA ILE A 136 -1.16 3.85 -8.24
C ILE A 136 -0.70 2.56 -8.93
N PHE A 137 0.60 2.43 -9.20
CA PHE A 137 1.20 1.14 -9.52
C PHE A 137 1.59 0.43 -8.21
N ASP A 138 0.80 -0.56 -7.82
CA ASP A 138 1.07 -1.37 -6.63
C ASP A 138 2.11 -2.45 -6.95
N GLU A 139 2.96 -2.77 -5.98
CA GLU A 139 4.05 -3.74 -6.13
C GLU A 139 4.94 -3.46 -7.33
N TYR A 140 5.40 -2.21 -7.48
CA TYR A 140 6.19 -1.75 -8.64
C TYR A 140 7.42 -2.63 -8.95
N ASP A 141 8.05 -3.16 -7.90
CA ASP A 141 9.18 -4.09 -8.00
C ASP A 141 8.81 -5.49 -8.49
N ALA A 142 7.54 -5.89 -8.51
CA ALA A 142 7.08 -7.13 -9.13
C ALA A 142 6.84 -7.01 -10.66
N GLY A 143 6.89 -5.78 -11.19
CA GLY A 143 6.59 -5.50 -12.58
C GLY A 143 7.51 -6.21 -13.57
N ARG A 144 6.91 -6.87 -14.57
CA ARG A 144 7.65 -7.50 -15.67
C ARG A 144 8.41 -6.46 -16.50
N PRO A 145 9.59 -6.79 -17.08
CA PRO A 145 10.40 -5.83 -17.80
C PRO A 145 9.65 -5.08 -18.92
N ASP A 146 8.82 -5.77 -19.71
CA ASP A 146 8.04 -5.19 -20.81
C ASP A 146 6.95 -4.21 -20.35
N VAL A 147 6.39 -4.43 -19.16
CA VAL A 147 5.48 -3.53 -18.45
C VAL A 147 6.24 -2.32 -17.89
N MET A 148 7.39 -2.55 -17.27
CA MET A 148 8.21 -1.48 -16.69
C MET A 148 8.68 -0.47 -17.73
N PHE A 149 8.99 -0.93 -18.96
CA PHE A 149 9.29 -0.02 -20.08
C PHE A 149 8.12 0.92 -20.43
N VAL A 150 6.87 0.50 -20.26
CA VAL A 150 5.71 1.38 -20.45
C VAL A 150 5.69 2.46 -19.38
N ILE A 151 5.84 2.06 -18.11
CA ILE A 151 5.78 2.97 -16.97
C ILE A 151 6.91 4.00 -17.01
N GLN A 152 8.12 3.57 -17.35
CA GLN A 152 9.29 4.45 -17.47
C GLN A 152 9.09 5.60 -18.46
N ARG A 153 8.35 5.37 -19.56
CA ARG A 153 8.03 6.41 -20.55
C ARG A 153 7.09 7.48 -19.98
N ILE A 154 6.19 7.10 -19.08
CA ILE A 154 5.28 8.03 -18.39
C ILE A 154 6.05 8.88 -17.37
N LEU A 155 7.08 8.30 -16.74
CA LEU A 155 7.93 8.99 -15.77
C LEU A 155 8.94 9.96 -16.41
N GLU A 156 9.07 9.99 -17.74
CA GLU A 156 9.94 10.96 -18.42
C GLU A 156 9.45 12.40 -18.25
N ARG A 157 10.39 13.35 -18.28
CA ARG A 157 10.15 14.78 -18.00
C ARG A 157 9.00 15.41 -18.81
N ASP A 158 8.83 14.97 -20.06
CA ASP A 158 7.79 15.45 -20.95
C ASP A 158 6.43 14.77 -20.71
N GLY A 159 6.41 13.61 -20.06
CA GLY A 159 5.23 12.82 -19.71
C GLY A 159 4.36 12.36 -20.90
N LYS A 160 4.78 12.63 -22.14
CA LYS A 160 4.00 12.31 -23.35
C LYS A 160 4.00 10.81 -23.58
N PHE A 161 2.80 10.26 -23.77
CA PHE A 161 2.63 8.85 -24.07
C PHE A 161 2.26 8.66 -25.55
N THR A 162 3.20 8.19 -26.35
CA THR A 162 2.98 7.95 -27.78
C THR A 162 2.51 6.51 -28.02
N LEU A 163 1.26 6.38 -28.49
CA LEU A 163 0.69 5.16 -29.06
C LEU A 163 1.17 5.06 -30.52
N LEU A 164 2.21 4.27 -30.75
CA LEU A 164 2.84 4.15 -32.07
C LEU A 164 1.88 3.55 -33.10
N ASP A 165 1.11 2.53 -32.72
CA ASP A 165 0.17 1.83 -33.61
C ASP A 165 -0.97 2.75 -34.09
N GLN A 166 -1.32 3.76 -33.29
CA GLN A 166 -2.34 4.76 -33.63
C GLN A 166 -1.76 6.07 -34.18
N ASN A 167 -0.43 6.21 -34.23
CA ASN A 167 0.25 7.48 -34.49
C ASN A 167 -0.30 8.65 -33.64
N ARG A 168 -0.61 8.37 -32.36
CA ARG A 168 -1.27 9.32 -31.45
C ARG A 168 -0.38 9.63 -30.26
N VAL A 169 -0.26 10.91 -29.93
CA VAL A 169 0.47 11.40 -28.76
C VAL A 169 -0.54 11.83 -27.70
N ILE A 170 -0.53 11.16 -26.56
CA ILE A 170 -1.36 11.49 -25.40
C ILE A 170 -0.54 12.38 -24.47
N ARG A 171 -1.12 13.51 -24.06
CA ARG A 171 -0.55 14.38 -23.03
C ARG A 171 -1.28 14.11 -21.71
N PRO A 172 -0.56 13.98 -20.58
CA PRO A 172 -1.20 13.83 -19.28
C PRO A 172 -2.15 15.00 -19.01
N HIS A 173 -3.30 14.69 -18.43
CA HIS A 173 -4.23 15.68 -17.93
C HIS A 173 -3.55 16.51 -16.82
N PRO A 174 -3.81 17.83 -16.68
CA PRO A 174 -3.17 18.67 -15.66
C PRO A 174 -3.39 18.17 -14.22
N TYR A 175 -4.44 17.39 -13.99
CA TYR A 175 -4.79 16.77 -12.70
C TYR A 175 -4.63 15.24 -12.71
N PHE A 176 -3.89 14.69 -13.67
CA PHE A 176 -3.39 13.32 -13.54
C PHE A 176 -2.29 13.27 -12.49
N ARG A 177 -2.26 12.26 -11.64
CA ARG A 177 -1.21 12.03 -10.63
C ARG A 177 -0.71 10.61 -10.72
N LEU A 178 0.58 10.41 -10.45
CA LEU A 178 1.20 9.09 -10.56
C LEU A 178 1.98 8.74 -9.30
N PHE A 179 1.62 7.58 -8.78
CA PHE A 179 2.17 7.00 -7.57
C PHE A 179 2.62 5.56 -7.82
N ALA A 180 3.54 5.08 -7.00
CA ALA A 180 3.87 3.66 -6.91
C ALA A 180 4.09 3.24 -5.47
N THR A 181 3.92 1.95 -5.21
CA THR A 181 4.37 1.32 -3.96
C THR A 181 5.41 0.25 -4.28
N SER A 182 6.30 -0.04 -3.34
CA SER A 182 7.27 -1.12 -3.49
C SER A 182 7.59 -1.79 -2.15
N ASN A 183 7.89 -3.09 -2.19
CA ASN A 183 8.24 -3.87 -1.01
C ASN A 183 9.76 -3.94 -0.76
N THR A 184 10.57 -3.79 -1.82
CA THR A 184 12.04 -3.84 -1.73
C THR A 184 12.63 -2.44 -1.52
N VAL A 185 13.50 -2.29 -0.52
CA VAL A 185 14.12 -1.01 -0.10
C VAL A 185 15.24 -0.56 -1.06
N GLY A 186 15.18 -0.93 -2.35
CA GLY A 186 16.32 -0.80 -3.28
C GLY A 186 17.56 -1.64 -2.90
N LEU A 187 17.54 -2.35 -1.77
CA LEU A 187 18.60 -3.24 -1.28
C LEU A 187 18.47 -4.68 -1.79
N GLY A 188 17.43 -4.96 -2.56
CA GLY A 188 17.13 -6.26 -3.13
C GLY A 188 16.44 -7.25 -2.18
N ASN A 189 16.13 -8.43 -2.70
CA ASN A 189 15.50 -9.55 -1.99
C ASN A 189 16.53 -10.28 -1.10
N LEU A 190 17.22 -9.56 -0.20
CA LEU A 190 18.34 -10.09 0.61
C LEU A 190 17.94 -11.29 1.48
N SER A 191 16.66 -11.44 1.81
CA SER A 191 16.12 -12.54 2.60
C SER A 191 15.40 -13.62 1.80
N GLY A 192 15.30 -13.50 0.47
CA GLY A 192 14.51 -14.42 -0.36
C GLY A 192 12.98 -14.30 -0.20
N MET A 193 12.48 -13.50 0.76
CA MET A 193 11.05 -13.39 1.10
C MET A 193 10.14 -12.92 -0.02
N TYR A 194 10.65 -12.13 -0.96
CA TYR A 194 9.82 -11.51 -2.00
C TYR A 194 10.00 -12.23 -3.34
N HIS A 195 9.43 -13.43 -3.45
CA HIS A 195 9.39 -14.16 -4.72
C HIS A 195 8.68 -13.34 -5.80
N GLY A 196 9.30 -13.21 -6.97
CA GLY A 196 8.75 -12.44 -8.10
C GLY A 196 9.11 -10.95 -8.10
N THR A 197 9.71 -10.42 -7.04
CA THR A 197 10.21 -9.03 -7.03
C THR A 197 11.61 -8.93 -7.66
N GLN A 198 11.82 -7.85 -8.40
CA GLN A 198 13.08 -7.49 -9.03
C GLN A 198 13.76 -6.39 -8.24
N VAL A 199 15.08 -6.46 -8.12
CA VAL A 199 15.85 -5.33 -7.56
C VAL A 199 15.73 -4.16 -8.52
N LEU A 200 15.09 -3.07 -8.06
CA LEU A 200 15.01 -1.84 -8.82
C LEU A 200 16.41 -1.25 -8.97
N ASN A 201 16.82 -0.97 -10.21
CA ASN A 201 18.10 -0.32 -10.46
C ASN A 201 18.03 1.18 -10.18
N HIS A 202 19.18 1.83 -9.98
CA HIS A 202 19.25 3.27 -9.70
C HIS A 202 18.54 4.14 -10.74
N ALA A 203 18.61 3.77 -12.03
CA ALA A 203 17.98 4.53 -13.10
C ALA A 203 16.43 4.47 -13.06
N GLN A 204 15.86 3.40 -12.52
CA GLN A 204 14.42 3.29 -12.28
C GLN A 204 13.99 4.16 -11.08
N ILE A 205 14.81 4.21 -10.03
CA ILE A 205 14.53 4.98 -8.81
C ILE A 205 14.65 6.49 -9.09
N ASP A 206 15.67 6.92 -9.83
CA ASP A 206 15.96 8.34 -10.11
C ASP A 206 14.84 9.05 -10.90
N ARG A 207 13.98 8.29 -11.59
CA ARG A 207 12.81 8.82 -12.30
C ARG A 207 11.66 9.20 -11.37
N TRP A 208 11.68 8.75 -10.12
CA TRP A 208 10.73 9.16 -9.10
C TRP A 208 11.23 10.44 -8.43
N ASN A 209 10.38 11.47 -8.40
CA ASN A 209 10.78 12.76 -7.84
C ASN A 209 10.92 12.71 -6.31
N ILE A 210 10.16 11.82 -5.67
CA ILE A 210 10.14 11.62 -4.23
C ILE A 210 10.03 10.12 -3.97
N VAL A 211 10.90 9.61 -3.10
CA VAL A 211 10.81 8.25 -2.56
C VAL A 211 10.60 8.39 -1.06
N ALA A 212 9.42 8.01 -0.58
CA ALA A 212 9.07 8.03 0.83
C ALA A 212 9.11 6.60 1.39
N THR A 213 9.54 6.46 2.65
CA THR A 213 9.64 5.16 3.30
C THR A 213 8.58 5.06 4.40
N LEU A 214 7.64 4.12 4.25
CA LEU A 214 6.63 3.79 5.25
C LEU A 214 6.98 2.47 5.94
N ASN A 215 7.72 2.58 7.04
CA ASN A 215 8.09 1.48 7.91
C ASN A 215 7.12 1.34 9.09
N TYR A 216 7.38 0.37 9.98
CA TYR A 216 6.57 0.20 11.18
C TYR A 216 6.58 1.45 12.05
N LEU A 217 5.41 1.72 12.63
CA LEU A 217 5.18 2.89 13.45
C LEU A 217 5.75 2.67 14.86
N PRO A 218 6.03 3.75 15.60
CA PRO A 218 6.30 3.65 17.03
C PRO A 218 5.20 2.88 17.74
N HIS A 219 5.57 2.18 18.80
CA HIS A 219 4.69 1.32 19.58
C HIS A 219 3.34 1.98 19.93
N GLU A 220 3.38 3.21 20.45
CA GLU A 220 2.17 3.93 20.87
C GLU A 220 1.23 4.26 19.70
N GLU A 221 1.78 4.59 18.54
CA GLU A 221 1.00 4.89 17.34
C GLU A 221 0.33 3.62 16.79
N GLU A 222 1.03 2.49 16.78
CA GLU A 222 0.44 1.22 16.37
C GLU A 222 -0.66 0.75 17.34
N VAL A 223 -0.46 0.90 18.65
CA VAL A 223 -1.51 0.65 19.65
C VAL A 223 -2.74 1.51 19.37
N ALA A 224 -2.56 2.81 19.08
CA ALA A 224 -3.66 3.71 18.75
C ALA A 224 -4.41 3.30 17.47
N ILE A 225 -3.70 2.79 16.46
CA ILE A 225 -4.30 2.26 15.23
C ILE A 225 -5.13 1.01 15.51
N VAL A 226 -4.58 0.05 16.25
CA VAL A 226 -5.29 -1.19 16.57
C VAL A 226 -6.55 -0.90 17.40
N LEU A 227 -6.47 0.03 18.36
CA LEU A 227 -7.63 0.46 19.16
C LEU A 227 -8.69 1.19 18.32
N ALA A 228 -8.29 1.95 17.30
CA ALA A 228 -9.21 2.60 16.39
C ALA A 228 -9.95 1.58 15.49
N ARG A 229 -9.28 0.47 15.14
CA ARG A 229 -9.86 -0.63 14.37
C ARG A 229 -10.72 -1.59 15.20
N VAL A 230 -10.41 -1.73 16.48
CA VAL A 230 -11.15 -2.58 17.41
C VAL A 230 -11.67 -1.75 18.60
N PRO A 231 -12.65 -0.84 18.39
CA PRO A 231 -13.11 0.09 19.43
C PRO A 231 -13.65 -0.61 20.69
N SER A 232 -14.12 -1.86 20.56
CA SER A 232 -14.60 -2.65 21.71
C SER A 232 -13.50 -2.88 22.77
N LYS A 233 -12.22 -2.82 22.36
CA LYS A 233 -11.05 -2.99 23.24
C LYS A 233 -10.57 -1.67 23.84
N ASN A 234 -11.23 -0.55 23.57
CA ASN A 234 -10.83 0.77 24.05
C ASN A 234 -11.27 1.05 25.51
N TYR A 235 -10.89 0.16 26.42
CA TYR A 235 -11.05 0.25 27.88
C TYR A 235 -9.74 -0.17 28.58
N ASP A 236 -9.56 0.10 29.87
CA ASP A 236 -8.26 -0.05 30.56
C ASP A 236 -7.57 -1.42 30.32
N LYS A 237 -8.26 -2.53 30.57
CA LYS A 237 -7.70 -3.87 30.33
C LYS A 237 -7.50 -4.17 28.84
N GLY A 238 -8.39 -3.70 27.97
CA GLY A 238 -8.27 -3.90 26.52
C GLY A 238 -7.07 -3.13 25.93
N ARG A 239 -6.81 -1.90 26.40
CA ARG A 239 -5.63 -1.12 26.02
C ARG A 239 -4.34 -1.81 26.45
N LYS A 240 -4.28 -2.36 27.67
CA LYS A 240 -3.15 -3.17 28.14
C LYS A 240 -2.92 -4.39 27.26
N LEU A 241 -4.00 -5.11 26.91
CA LEU A 241 -3.95 -6.25 26.00
C LEU A 241 -3.37 -5.86 24.63
N ILE A 242 -3.87 -4.78 24.02
CA ILE A 242 -3.36 -4.32 22.72
C ILE A 242 -1.88 -3.91 22.81
N ALA A 243 -1.48 -3.22 23.88
CA ALA A 243 -0.07 -2.88 24.09
C ALA A 243 0.82 -4.13 24.15
N GLN A 244 0.40 -5.18 24.87
CA GLN A 244 1.11 -6.46 24.89
C GLN A 244 1.16 -7.12 23.50
N MET A 245 0.08 -7.06 22.72
CA MET A 245 0.06 -7.59 21.36
C MET A 245 1.09 -6.88 20.45
N VAL A 246 1.15 -5.55 20.51
CA VAL A 246 2.14 -4.77 19.75
C VAL A 246 3.55 -5.07 20.24
N GLN A 247 3.74 -5.30 21.55
CA GLN A 247 5.05 -5.69 22.10
C GLN A 247 5.54 -7.03 21.55
N VAL A 248 4.64 -8.02 21.40
CA VAL A 248 4.98 -9.29 20.71
C VAL A 248 5.37 -9.02 19.26
N ALA A 249 4.60 -8.18 18.55
CA ALA A 249 4.92 -7.82 17.18
C ALA A 249 6.32 -7.17 17.06
N ASP A 250 6.67 -6.28 17.97
CA ASP A 250 7.99 -5.64 18.04
C ASP A 250 9.12 -6.66 18.25
N LEU A 251 8.91 -7.67 19.10
CA LEU A 251 9.87 -8.77 19.26
C LEU A 251 10.02 -9.60 17.98
N THR A 252 8.91 -9.93 17.29
CA THR A 252 9.00 -10.68 16.02
C THR A 252 9.75 -9.88 14.94
N ARG A 253 9.57 -8.56 14.88
CA ARG A 253 10.28 -7.69 13.94
C ARG A 253 11.77 -7.61 14.26
N LYS A 254 12.14 -7.57 15.55
CA LYS A 254 13.54 -7.62 15.98
C LYS A 254 14.19 -8.97 15.65
N GLY A 255 13.50 -10.08 15.94
CA GLY A 255 13.97 -11.42 15.57
C GLY A 255 14.16 -11.57 14.06
N PHE A 256 13.22 -11.04 13.27
CA PHE A 256 13.36 -10.99 11.82
C PHE A 256 14.60 -10.18 11.37
N ALA A 257 14.80 -8.98 11.92
CA ALA A 257 15.96 -8.15 11.59
C ALA A 257 17.29 -8.79 11.99
N ALA A 258 17.29 -9.62 13.03
CA ALA A 258 18.45 -10.39 13.49
C ALA A 258 18.70 -11.67 12.66
N GLY A 259 17.72 -12.11 11.87
CA GLY A 259 17.77 -13.36 11.11
C GLY A 259 17.29 -14.60 11.90
N ASP A 260 16.71 -14.41 13.10
CA ASP A 260 16.17 -15.49 13.94
C ASP A 260 14.80 -15.99 13.46
N LEU A 261 14.06 -15.13 12.75
CA LEU A 261 12.74 -15.43 12.19
C LEU A 261 12.72 -15.13 10.69
N SER A 262 12.05 -15.99 9.94
CA SER A 262 11.72 -15.76 8.53
C SER A 262 10.42 -14.97 8.34
N THR A 263 9.57 -14.92 9.37
CA THR A 263 8.26 -14.26 9.34
C THR A 263 8.13 -13.24 10.47
N LEU A 264 7.57 -12.06 10.17
CA LEU A 264 7.32 -10.99 11.14
C LEU A 264 5.83 -10.64 11.24
N MET A 265 5.44 -9.92 12.30
CA MET A 265 4.09 -9.39 12.44
C MET A 265 3.97 -7.98 11.86
N SER A 266 3.12 -7.83 10.85
CA SER A 266 2.66 -6.52 10.37
C SER A 266 1.55 -5.95 11.27
N PRO A 267 1.27 -4.63 11.23
CA PRO A 267 0.11 -4.05 11.91
C PRO A 267 -1.21 -4.72 11.54
N ARG A 268 -1.36 -5.16 10.29
CA ARG A 268 -2.51 -5.96 9.84
C ARG A 268 -2.66 -7.26 10.65
N THR A 269 -1.55 -7.96 10.90
CA THR A 269 -1.56 -9.18 11.70
C THR A 269 -2.00 -8.90 13.13
N VAL A 270 -1.56 -7.79 13.73
CA VAL A 270 -1.95 -7.39 15.08
C VAL A 270 -3.44 -7.03 15.14
N ILE A 271 -3.96 -6.30 14.16
CA ILE A 271 -5.40 -6.00 14.03
C ILE A 271 -6.22 -7.29 13.94
N THR A 272 -5.84 -8.21 13.04
CA THR A 272 -6.53 -9.50 12.90
C THR A 272 -6.47 -10.32 14.20
N TRP A 273 -5.37 -10.28 14.93
CA TRP A 273 -5.27 -10.92 16.24
C TRP A 273 -6.24 -10.29 17.25
N ALA A 274 -6.31 -8.96 17.31
CA ALA A 274 -7.22 -8.23 18.18
C ALA A 274 -8.71 -8.49 17.86
N GLU A 275 -9.07 -8.57 16.57
CA GLU A 275 -10.41 -8.95 16.09
C GLU A 275 -10.74 -10.40 16.46
N ASN A 276 -9.81 -11.33 16.24
CA ASN A 276 -9.98 -12.74 16.60
C ASN A 276 -10.15 -12.95 18.11
N CYS A 277 -9.61 -12.06 18.95
CA CYS A 277 -9.87 -12.06 20.39
C CYS A 277 -11.33 -11.72 20.75
N GLU A 278 -12.10 -11.07 19.88
CA GLU A 278 -13.55 -10.88 20.08
C GLU A 278 -14.33 -12.17 19.83
N ILE A 279 -13.87 -12.95 18.83
CA ILE A 279 -14.49 -14.21 18.41
C ILE A 279 -14.19 -15.31 19.43
N PHE A 280 -12.91 -15.60 19.64
CA PHE A 280 -12.47 -16.74 20.45
C PHE A 280 -12.44 -16.46 21.94
N ARG A 281 -12.41 -15.17 22.34
CA ARG A 281 -12.30 -14.72 23.73
C ARG A 281 -11.09 -15.33 24.47
N ASN A 282 -10.07 -15.71 23.72
CA ASN A 282 -8.83 -16.31 24.20
C ASN A 282 -7.65 -15.73 23.39
N PRO A 283 -6.79 -14.88 23.99
CA PRO A 283 -5.65 -14.27 23.31
C PRO A 283 -4.64 -15.25 22.75
N ALA A 284 -4.32 -16.33 23.47
CA ALA A 284 -3.37 -17.35 23.05
C ALA A 284 -3.87 -18.11 21.81
N LEU A 285 -5.14 -18.55 21.83
CA LEU A 285 -5.74 -19.23 20.69
C LEU A 285 -5.82 -18.29 19.47
N ALA A 286 -6.23 -17.04 19.68
CA ALA A 286 -6.30 -16.04 18.63
C ALA A 286 -4.91 -15.73 18.05
N PHE A 287 -3.86 -15.68 18.89
CA PHE A 287 -2.47 -15.47 18.45
C PHE A 287 -2.02 -16.61 17.54
N ARG A 288 -2.26 -17.85 17.98
CA ARG A 288 -1.86 -19.04 17.25
C ARG A 288 -2.48 -19.09 15.85
N LEU A 289 -3.78 -18.82 15.78
CA LEU A 289 -4.53 -18.83 14.51
C LEU A 289 -4.21 -17.62 13.62
N SER A 290 -3.83 -16.48 14.19
CA SER A 290 -3.54 -15.26 13.43
C SER A 290 -2.10 -15.22 12.90
N PHE A 291 -1.15 -15.79 13.64
CA PHE A 291 0.28 -15.67 13.36
C PHE A 291 1.07 -16.97 13.51
N LEU A 292 1.09 -17.60 14.70
CA LEU A 292 2.04 -18.70 15.00
C LEU A 292 1.99 -19.86 14.00
N ASN A 293 0.78 -20.24 13.55
CA ASN A 293 0.61 -21.33 12.58
C ASN A 293 1.22 -21.03 11.19
N LYS A 294 1.52 -19.75 10.89
CA LYS A 294 2.15 -19.32 9.64
C LYS A 294 3.68 -19.31 9.73
N CYS A 295 4.25 -19.38 10.94
CA CYS A 295 5.69 -19.47 11.15
C CYS A 295 6.20 -20.87 10.81
N ASP A 296 7.47 -20.94 10.43
CA ASP A 296 8.20 -22.22 10.31
C ASP A 296 8.12 -22.97 11.65
N GLU A 297 7.93 -24.29 11.59
CA GLU A 297 7.82 -25.13 12.78
C GLU A 297 9.06 -25.03 13.68
N ALA A 298 10.25 -24.88 13.10
CA ALA A 298 11.50 -24.69 13.84
C ALA A 298 11.56 -23.34 14.58
N GLU A 299 10.83 -22.33 14.10
CA GLU A 299 10.79 -20.99 14.69
C GLU A 299 9.71 -20.84 15.77
N ARG A 300 8.69 -21.72 15.78
CA ARG A 300 7.56 -21.64 16.74
C ARG A 300 7.98 -21.56 18.20
N PRO A 301 9.00 -22.29 18.69
CA PRO A 301 9.46 -22.15 20.08
C PRO A 301 9.97 -20.75 20.41
N ILE A 302 10.67 -20.09 19.46
CA ILE A 302 11.17 -18.72 19.63
C ILE A 302 9.99 -17.74 19.71
N VAL A 303 9.01 -17.90 18.83
CA VAL A 303 7.80 -17.06 18.82
C VAL A 303 6.95 -17.28 20.08
N ALA A 304 6.86 -18.52 20.59
CA ALA A 304 6.20 -18.82 21.85
C ALA A 304 6.91 -18.17 23.05
N GLU A 305 8.24 -18.15 23.05
CA GLU A 305 9.04 -17.43 24.05
C GLU A 305 8.75 -15.92 24.01
N TYR A 306 8.62 -15.31 22.82
CA TYR A 306 8.24 -13.90 22.69
C TYR A 306 6.84 -13.62 23.24
N TYR A 307 5.89 -14.52 23.00
CA TYR A 307 4.56 -14.44 23.60
C TYR A 307 4.64 -14.51 25.13
N GLN A 308 5.34 -15.51 25.68
CA GLN A 308 5.51 -15.69 27.13
C GLN A 308 6.15 -14.46 27.79
N ARG A 309 7.18 -13.86 27.17
CA ARG A 309 7.83 -12.64 27.69
C ARG A 309 6.87 -11.45 27.80
N CYS A 310 5.86 -11.35 26.93
CA CYS A 310 4.92 -10.23 26.92
C CYS A 310 3.66 -10.50 27.75
N PHE A 311 3.18 -11.76 27.76
CA PHE A 311 1.91 -12.15 28.39
C PHE A 311 2.07 -12.85 29.75
N GLY A 312 3.26 -13.39 30.05
CA GLY A 312 3.49 -14.22 31.24
C GLY A 312 2.80 -15.58 31.19
N GLU A 313 2.35 -16.02 30.01
CA GLU A 313 1.62 -17.27 29.78
C GLU A 313 2.37 -18.13 28.77
N GLU A 314 2.48 -19.44 29.04
CA GLU A 314 3.08 -20.40 28.11
C GLU A 314 2.08 -20.86 27.05
N LEU A 315 2.58 -21.08 25.84
CA LEU A 315 1.83 -21.74 24.77
C LEU A 315 2.21 -23.23 24.74
N ASP A 316 1.34 -24.08 24.20
CA ASP A 316 1.61 -25.52 24.08
C ASP A 316 2.90 -25.80 23.28
N GLU A 317 3.22 -24.92 22.32
CA GLU A 317 4.40 -24.99 21.46
C GLU A 317 5.72 -24.68 22.20
N SER A 318 5.68 -24.14 23.43
CA SER A 318 6.88 -23.89 24.25
C SER A 318 7.66 -25.17 24.56
N TRP A 319 6.99 -26.33 24.57
CA TRP A 319 7.58 -27.63 24.94
C TRP A 319 8.23 -28.37 23.76
N MET A 320 8.07 -27.89 22.52
CA MET A 320 8.65 -28.57 21.35
C MET A 320 10.19 -28.52 21.31
N ARG A 321 10.81 -27.56 22.02
CA ARG A 321 12.27 -27.48 22.19
C ARG A 321 12.84 -28.62 23.05
N GLU A 322 12.07 -29.13 24.01
CA GLU A 322 12.54 -30.18 24.93
C GLU A 322 12.42 -31.58 24.35
N ALA A 323 11.52 -31.79 23.38
CA ALA A 323 11.30 -33.11 22.76
C ALA A 323 12.29 -33.46 21.65
N GLN A 324 13.11 -32.51 21.18
CA GLN A 324 14.10 -32.70 20.11
C GLN A 324 15.57 -32.62 20.59
N SER A 325 15.79 -32.40 21.89
CA SER A 325 17.13 -32.31 22.51
C SER A 325 17.57 -33.62 23.18
#